data_AF-A0A5A9E0I8-F1
#
_entry.id   AF-A0A5A9E0I8-F1
#
_cell.length_a   1.000
_cell.length_b   1.000
_cell.length_c   1.000
_cell.angle_alpha   90.00
_cell.angle_beta   90.00
_cell.angle_gamma   90.00
#
_symmetry.space_group_name_H-M   'P 1'
#
loop_
_entity.id
_entity.type
_entity.pdbx_description
1 polymer ?
#
loop_
_entity_poly.entity_id
_entity_poly.type
_entity_poly.pdbx_seq_one_letter_code
_entity_poly.pdbx_strand_id
1 'polypeptide(L)'
;MDYKVFKAINLLSGRCSPIDFMMIFFSKKIRYVYIIVLIFMWFRNDYYRKVSLNAVMSSGITLLLHALIKFFYFKPRPFVKHRVGILIPSKLDSSFPSKHTLLAFAVSTSIFLYDRVLGSIMWVLSVLTGFSRIWVGHHFPSDIIGSAIMATMTSMVVGKTAGEFTDKGTQH
;
A
#
# COMPACT_ATOMS: atom_id res chain seq x y z
N MET A 1 22.24 -2.37 7.02
CA MET A 1 21.48 -3.57 6.61
C MET A 1 20.51 -3.27 5.48
N ASP A 2 19.63 -2.27 5.64
CA ASP A 2 18.58 -1.88 4.67
C ASP A 2 19.08 -1.64 3.23
N TYR A 3 20.18 -0.89 3.05
CA TYR A 3 20.77 -0.68 1.73
C TYR A 3 21.35 -1.96 1.09
N LYS A 4 21.90 -2.89 1.88
CA LYS A 4 22.46 -4.15 1.33
C LYS A 4 21.34 -4.99 0.70
N VAL A 5 20.21 -5.08 1.39
CA VAL A 5 19.01 -5.79 0.90
C VAL A 5 18.43 -5.08 -0.33
N PHE A 6 18.27 -3.75 -0.26
CA PHE A 6 17.85 -2.94 -1.41
C PHE A 6 18.75 -3.20 -2.63
N LYS A 7 20.07 -3.13 -2.45
CA LYS A 7 21.05 -3.29 -3.54
C LYS A 7 20.97 -4.68 -4.15
N ALA A 8 20.85 -5.73 -3.33
CA ALA A 8 20.72 -7.10 -3.82
C ALA A 8 19.50 -7.26 -4.75
N ILE A 9 18.36 -6.67 -4.39
CA ILE A 9 17.13 -6.70 -5.22
C ILE A 9 17.29 -5.82 -6.46
N ASN A 10 17.76 -4.58 -6.30
CA ASN A 10 17.87 -3.62 -7.38
C ASN A 10 18.92 -4.02 -8.44
N LEU A 11 19.93 -4.81 -8.08
CA LEU A 11 20.89 -5.38 -9.04
C LEU A 11 20.26 -6.37 -10.03
N LEU A 12 19.09 -6.93 -9.70
CA LEU A 12 18.31 -7.80 -10.60
C LEU A 12 17.43 -6.98 -11.55
N SER A 13 17.09 -5.75 -11.17
CA SER A 13 16.32 -4.82 -11.99
C SER A 13 17.06 -4.49 -13.29
N GLY A 14 16.35 -4.49 -14.42
CA GLY A 14 16.93 -4.21 -15.74
C GLY A 14 17.57 -5.42 -16.42
N ARG A 15 17.56 -6.60 -15.81
CA ARG A 15 18.12 -7.84 -16.39
C ARG A 15 17.11 -8.66 -17.19
N CYS A 16 15.82 -8.57 -16.85
CA CYS A 16 14.76 -9.39 -17.45
C CYS A 16 13.54 -8.53 -17.78
N SER A 17 13.39 -8.18 -19.07
CA SER A 17 12.32 -7.29 -19.55
C SER A 17 10.90 -7.70 -19.11
N PRO A 18 10.49 -9.00 -19.14
CA PRO A 18 9.15 -9.38 -18.68
C PRO A 18 8.92 -9.12 -17.19
N ILE A 19 9.93 -9.37 -16.35
CA ILE A 19 9.84 -9.13 -14.90
C ILE A 19 9.81 -7.64 -14.62
N ASP A 20 10.65 -6.85 -15.30
CA ASP A 20 10.68 -5.40 -15.17
C ASP A 20 9.34 -4.78 -15.59
N PHE A 21 8.74 -5.24 -16.70
CA PHE A 21 7.41 -4.82 -17.13
C PHE A 21 6.35 -5.11 -16.06
N MET A 22 6.35 -6.32 -15.50
CA MET A 22 5.44 -6.70 -14.42
C MET A 22 5.65 -5.81 -13.17
N MET A 23 6.89 -5.56 -12.76
CA MET A 23 7.19 -4.68 -11.62
C MET A 23 6.78 -3.23 -11.88
N ILE A 24 6.94 -2.74 -13.11
CA ILE A 24 6.43 -1.42 -13.50
C ILE A 24 4.90 -1.37 -13.43
N PHE A 25 4.21 -2.43 -13.86
CA PHE A 25 2.76 -2.55 -13.75
C PHE A 25 2.30 -2.49 -12.29
N PHE A 26 2.88 -3.30 -11.40
CA PHE A 26 2.60 -3.26 -9.97
C PHE A 26 2.92 -1.89 -9.35
N SER A 27 3.96 -1.22 -9.84
CA SER A 27 4.38 0.07 -9.30
C SER A 27 3.49 1.25 -9.73
N LYS A 28 2.89 1.20 -10.92
CA LYS A 28 2.13 2.34 -11.51
C LYS A 28 0.62 2.10 -11.69
N LYS A 29 0.22 0.87 -12.02
CA LYS A 29 -1.11 0.57 -12.57
C LYS A 29 -1.99 -0.23 -11.61
N ILE A 30 -1.43 -1.07 -10.74
CA ILE A 30 -2.22 -1.92 -9.84
C ILE A 30 -3.20 -1.14 -8.96
N ARG A 31 -2.91 0.12 -8.61
CA ARG A 31 -3.82 1.00 -7.85
C ARG A 31 -5.23 1.10 -8.46
N TYR A 32 -5.36 0.98 -9.78
CA TYR A 32 -6.66 1.03 -10.45
C TYR A 32 -7.48 -0.23 -10.15
N VAL A 33 -6.85 -1.38 -9.92
CA VAL A 33 -7.54 -2.61 -9.50
C VAL A 33 -8.21 -2.40 -8.14
N TYR A 34 -7.50 -1.82 -7.16
CA TYR A 34 -8.09 -1.50 -5.85
C TYR A 34 -9.29 -0.56 -5.96
N ILE A 35 -9.18 0.48 -6.80
CA ILE A 35 -10.28 1.44 -7.02
C ILE A 35 -11.49 0.73 -7.65
N ILE A 36 -11.28 -0.08 -8.70
CA ILE A 36 -12.34 -0.83 -9.36
C ILE A 36 -13.02 -1.80 -8.38
N VAL A 37 -12.25 -2.51 -7.56
CA VAL A 37 -12.79 -3.41 -6.54
C VAL A 37 -13.68 -2.65 -5.55
N LEU A 38 -13.22 -1.50 -5.06
CA LEU A 38 -14.02 -0.67 -4.13
C LEU A 38 -15.31 -0.15 -4.77
N ILE A 39 -15.25 0.28 -6.04
CA ILE A 39 -16.43 0.71 -6.80
C ILE A 39 -17.40 -0.45 -7.00
N PHE A 40 -16.91 -1.62 -7.39
CA PHE A 40 -17.75 -2.81 -7.56
C PHE A 40 -18.42 -3.22 -6.25
N MET A 41 -17.67 -3.22 -5.14
CA MET A 41 -18.20 -3.49 -3.79
C MET A 41 -19.27 -2.47 -3.38
N TRP A 42 -19.10 -1.19 -3.74
CA TRP A 42 -20.05 -0.12 -3.42
C TRP A 42 -21.46 -0.38 -3.98
N PHE A 43 -21.55 -0.92 -5.19
CA PHE A 43 -22.82 -1.18 -5.88
C PHE A 43 -23.40 -2.58 -5.60
N ARG A 44 -22.72 -3.43 -4.84
CA ARG A 44 -23.14 -4.82 -4.63
C ARG A 44 -24.28 -4.95 -3.61
N ASN A 45 -24.10 -4.44 -2.41
CA ASN A 45 -25.13 -4.36 -1.35
C ASN A 45 -24.65 -3.46 -0.20
N ASP A 46 -25.54 -3.17 0.76
CA ASP A 46 -25.25 -2.30 1.91
C ASP A 46 -24.08 -2.77 2.77
N TYR A 47 -23.89 -4.09 2.90
CA TYR A 47 -22.77 -4.68 3.63
C TYR A 47 -21.43 -4.32 2.95
N TYR A 48 -21.27 -4.61 1.65
CA TYR A 48 -20.05 -4.29 0.92
C TYR A 48 -19.83 -2.77 0.76
N ARG A 49 -20.90 -1.97 0.73
CA ARG A 49 -20.81 -0.51 0.76
C ARG A 49 -20.14 0.00 2.05
N LYS A 50 -20.50 -0.57 3.21
CA LYS A 50 -19.85 -0.26 4.50
C LYS A 50 -18.37 -0.65 4.49
N VAL A 51 -18.01 -1.80 3.91
CA VAL A 51 -16.60 -2.21 3.76
C VAL A 51 -15.83 -1.21 2.88
N SER A 52 -16.41 -0.77 1.77
CA SER A 52 -15.79 0.25 0.91
C SER A 52 -15.60 1.59 1.64
N LEU A 53 -16.58 2.03 2.44
CA LEU A 53 -16.44 3.23 3.29
C LEU A 53 -15.28 3.09 4.29
N ASN A 54 -15.18 1.95 4.97
CA ASN A 54 -14.08 1.67 5.91
C ASN A 54 -12.71 1.68 5.23
N ALA A 55 -12.61 1.14 4.02
CA ALA A 55 -11.38 1.16 3.23
C ALA A 55 -10.99 2.59 2.81
N VAL A 56 -11.98 3.42 2.43
CA VAL A 56 -11.77 4.84 2.10
C VAL A 56 -11.33 5.65 3.32
N MET A 57 -12.01 5.47 4.47
CA MET A 57 -11.62 6.13 5.73
C MET A 57 -10.22 5.73 6.18
N SER A 58 -9.91 4.43 6.15
CA SER A 58 -8.57 3.91 6.47
C SER A 58 -7.51 4.51 5.56
N SER A 59 -7.78 4.59 4.26
CA SER A 59 -6.88 5.20 3.28
C SER A 59 -6.67 6.69 3.55
N GLY A 60 -7.73 7.42 3.90
CA GLY A 60 -7.68 8.83 4.26
C GLY A 60 -6.81 9.09 5.50
N ILE A 61 -7.05 8.34 6.59
CA ILE A 61 -6.26 8.45 7.83
C ILE A 61 -4.80 8.09 7.56
N THR A 62 -4.55 7.01 6.82
CA THR A 62 -3.19 6.59 6.49
C THR A 62 -2.46 7.64 5.63
N LEU A 63 -3.15 8.33 4.71
CA LEU A 63 -2.58 9.44 3.95
C LEU A 63 -2.28 10.66 4.81
N LEU A 64 -3.12 10.95 5.82
CA LEU A 64 -2.86 11.99 6.80
C LEU A 64 -1.59 11.68 7.61
N LEU A 65 -1.47 10.45 8.12
CA LEU A 65 -0.27 9.98 8.82
C LEU A 65 0.98 10.07 7.94
N HIS A 66 0.88 9.69 6.67
CA HIS A 66 1.96 9.86 5.70
C HIS A 66 2.38 11.32 5.55
N ALA A 67 1.42 12.24 5.42
CA ALA A 67 1.71 13.67 5.30
C ALA A 67 2.39 14.22 6.56
N LEU A 68 1.90 13.86 7.74
CA LEU A 68 2.47 14.25 9.02
C LEU A 68 3.89 13.72 9.20
N ILE A 69 4.11 12.42 8.99
CA ILE A 69 5.45 11.82 9.12
C ILE A 69 6.40 12.43 8.12
N LYS A 70 5.97 12.64 6.88
CA LYS A 70 6.80 13.28 5.86
C LYS A 70 7.18 14.72 6.24
N PHE A 71 6.30 15.44 6.94
CA PHE A 71 6.56 16.80 7.40
C PHE A 71 7.66 16.84 8.48
N PHE A 72 7.65 15.90 9.42
CA PHE A 72 8.63 15.86 10.53
C PHE A 72 9.90 15.03 10.22
N TYR A 73 9.80 14.04 9.33
CA TYR A 73 10.87 13.10 9.03
C TYR A 73 11.03 12.91 7.52
N PHE A 74 12.00 13.62 6.96
CA PHE A 74 12.41 13.47 5.58
C PHE A 74 13.48 12.38 5.46
N LYS A 75 13.16 11.28 4.75
CA LYS A 75 14.12 10.23 4.41
C LYS A 75 14.44 10.30 2.92
N PRO A 76 15.68 10.56 2.49
CA PRO A 76 16.02 10.62 1.07
C PRO A 76 15.92 9.24 0.41
N ARG A 77 15.46 9.21 -0.85
CA ARG A 77 15.30 7.98 -1.63
C ARG A 77 16.63 7.32 -1.97
N PRO A 78 16.64 5.99 -2.25
CA PRO A 78 17.87 5.26 -2.58
C PRO A 78 18.68 5.92 -3.70
N PHE A 79 18.01 6.38 -4.76
CA PHE A 79 18.65 7.01 -5.91
C PHE A 79 19.23 8.41 -5.66
N VAL A 80 18.87 9.07 -4.55
CA VAL A 80 19.43 10.38 -4.19
C VAL A 80 20.81 10.21 -3.56
N LYS A 81 21.00 9.15 -2.75
CA LYS A 81 22.24 8.92 -2.01
C LYS A 81 23.19 7.93 -2.70
N HIS A 82 22.69 7.12 -3.62
CA HIS A 82 23.45 6.01 -4.20
C HIS A 82 23.21 5.92 -5.71
N ARG A 83 24.23 5.47 -6.45
CA ARG A 83 24.07 5.06 -7.85
C ARG A 83 23.36 3.71 -7.88
N VAL A 84 22.11 3.71 -8.32
CA VAL A 84 21.19 2.55 -8.32
C VAL A 84 20.42 2.54 -9.64
N GLY A 85 19.92 1.37 -10.05
CA GLY A 85 19.06 1.26 -11.23
C GLY A 85 17.69 1.89 -10.96
N ILE A 86 17.21 2.70 -11.89
CA ILE A 86 15.89 3.33 -11.83
C ILE A 86 15.12 2.94 -13.09
N LEU A 87 14.03 2.20 -12.94
CA LEU A 87 13.20 1.79 -14.08
C LEU A 87 12.13 2.81 -14.45
N ILE A 88 11.79 3.71 -13.53
CA ILE A 88 10.70 4.68 -13.71
C ILE A 88 11.14 6.01 -13.10
N PRO A 89 10.91 7.15 -13.76
CA PRO A 89 11.17 8.45 -13.16
C PRO A 89 10.39 8.64 -11.84
N SER A 90 11.04 9.29 -10.88
CA SER A 90 10.49 9.59 -9.56
C SER A 90 10.73 11.05 -9.20
N LYS A 91 9.82 11.63 -8.41
CA LYS A 91 10.03 12.97 -7.84
C LYS A 91 11.06 12.90 -6.70
N LEU A 92 11.78 13.99 -6.50
CA LEU A 92 12.63 14.21 -5.32
C LEU A 92 11.72 14.47 -4.11
N ASP A 93 11.32 13.39 -3.46
CA ASP A 93 10.41 13.41 -2.32
C ASP A 93 10.90 12.39 -1.26
N SER A 94 10.39 12.47 -0.03
CA SER A 94 10.69 11.50 1.03
C SER A 94 10.39 10.08 0.56
N SER A 95 11.24 9.14 0.97
CA SER A 95 11.09 7.70 0.74
C SER A 95 10.22 7.07 1.83
N PHE A 96 10.17 7.65 3.03
CA PHE A 96 9.37 7.13 4.13
C PHE A 96 8.20 8.06 4.47
N PRO A 97 7.00 7.51 4.71
CA PRO A 97 6.55 6.16 4.33
C PRO A 97 6.21 6.06 2.83
N SER A 98 6.06 4.85 2.30
CA SER A 98 5.65 4.59 0.91
C SER A 98 4.14 4.76 0.75
N LYS A 99 3.71 5.88 0.13
CA LYS A 99 2.30 6.11 -0.22
C LYS A 99 1.62 4.96 -0.98
N HIS A 100 2.33 4.31 -1.92
CA HIS A 100 1.74 3.22 -2.71
C HIS A 100 1.47 2.00 -1.83
N THR A 101 2.42 1.67 -0.96
CA THR A 101 2.29 0.56 -0.01
C THR A 101 1.20 0.87 1.01
N LEU A 102 1.20 2.07 1.58
CA LEU A 102 0.20 2.50 2.55
C LEU A 102 -1.23 2.34 2.02
N LEU A 103 -1.52 2.87 0.83
CA LEU A 103 -2.85 2.79 0.23
C LEU A 103 -3.25 1.35 -0.10
N ALA A 104 -2.34 0.57 -0.68
CA ALA A 104 -2.61 -0.82 -1.01
C ALA A 104 -2.96 -1.64 0.25
N PHE A 105 -2.15 -1.53 1.31
CA PHE A 105 -2.38 -2.23 2.57
C PHE A 105 -3.60 -1.72 3.33
N ALA A 106 -3.91 -0.41 3.27
CA ALA A 106 -5.11 0.13 3.92
C ALA A 106 -6.38 -0.46 3.28
N VAL A 107 -6.44 -0.51 1.94
CA VAL A 107 -7.58 -1.11 1.24
C VAL A 107 -7.64 -2.61 1.45
N SER A 108 -6.54 -3.34 1.22
CA SER A 108 -6.54 -4.80 1.32
C SER A 108 -6.82 -5.31 2.73
N THR A 109 -6.27 -4.67 3.76
CA THR A 109 -6.57 -5.01 5.16
C THR A 109 -8.02 -4.71 5.49
N SER A 110 -8.55 -3.56 5.07
CA SER A 110 -9.95 -3.23 5.30
C SER A 110 -10.88 -4.26 4.66
N ILE A 111 -10.58 -4.74 3.45
CA ILE A 111 -11.37 -5.80 2.82
C ILE A 111 -11.18 -7.14 3.56
N PHE A 112 -9.95 -7.49 3.93
CA PHE A 112 -9.60 -8.75 4.60
C PHE A 112 -10.33 -8.97 5.92
N LEU A 113 -10.58 -7.90 6.68
CA LEU A 113 -11.32 -7.97 7.94
C LEU A 113 -12.78 -8.43 7.76
N TYR A 114 -13.36 -8.26 6.57
CA TYR A 114 -14.77 -8.57 6.28
C TYR A 114 -14.96 -9.71 5.25
N ASP A 115 -14.07 -9.82 4.27
CA ASP A 115 -14.02 -10.89 3.27
C ASP A 115 -12.58 -11.41 3.18
N ARG A 116 -12.33 -12.56 3.81
CA ARG A 116 -10.98 -13.14 3.90
C ARG A 116 -10.45 -13.59 2.55
N VAL A 117 -11.29 -14.02 1.62
CA VAL A 117 -10.84 -14.54 0.32
C VAL A 117 -10.41 -13.37 -0.55
N LEU A 118 -11.31 -12.41 -0.80
CA LEU A 118 -11.00 -11.24 -1.61
C LEU A 118 -9.89 -10.40 -0.96
N GLY A 119 -9.96 -10.21 0.35
CA GLY A 119 -8.94 -9.48 1.10
C GLY A 119 -7.57 -10.14 1.02
N SER A 120 -7.46 -11.47 1.10
CA SER A 120 -6.17 -12.17 0.95
C SER A 120 -5.56 -11.94 -0.43
N ILE A 121 -6.38 -12.01 -1.49
CA ILE A 121 -5.93 -11.73 -2.86
C ILE A 121 -5.40 -10.29 -2.94
N MET A 122 -6.18 -9.30 -2.46
CA MET A 122 -5.76 -7.89 -2.46
C MET A 122 -4.51 -7.66 -1.60
N TRP A 123 -4.33 -8.43 -0.52
CA TRP A 123 -3.18 -8.33 0.36
C TRP A 123 -1.91 -8.85 -0.31
N VAL A 124 -1.98 -9.97 -1.03
CA VAL A 124 -0.88 -10.47 -1.88
C VAL A 124 -0.51 -9.41 -2.94
N LEU A 125 -1.50 -8.80 -3.60
CA LEU A 125 -1.24 -7.68 -4.52
C LEU A 125 -0.58 -6.49 -3.81
N SER A 126 -0.84 -6.27 -2.52
CA SER A 126 -0.24 -5.18 -1.72
C SER A 126 1.22 -5.46 -1.41
N VAL A 127 1.56 -6.71 -1.09
CA VAL A 127 2.95 -7.17 -0.97
C VAL A 127 3.71 -6.99 -2.29
N LEU A 128 3.12 -7.42 -3.41
CA LEU A 128 3.73 -7.25 -4.74
C LEU A 128 3.88 -5.76 -5.10
N THR A 129 2.90 -4.93 -4.73
CA THR A 129 2.99 -3.47 -4.87
C THR A 129 4.21 -2.95 -4.11
N GLY A 130 4.34 -3.29 -2.82
CA GLY A 130 5.46 -2.88 -1.99
C GLY A 130 6.81 -3.35 -2.53
N PHE A 131 6.92 -4.63 -2.89
CA PHE A 131 8.13 -5.20 -3.47
C PHE A 131 8.53 -4.49 -4.78
N SER A 132 7.58 -4.22 -5.66
CA SER A 132 7.84 -3.51 -6.92
C SER A 132 8.44 -2.12 -6.70
N ARG A 133 8.15 -1.46 -5.57
CA ARG A 133 8.73 -0.14 -5.22
C ARG A 133 10.21 -0.21 -4.87
N ILE A 134 10.67 -1.34 -4.33
CA ILE A 134 12.07 -1.63 -4.08
C ILE A 134 12.76 -1.94 -5.41
N TRP A 135 12.13 -2.80 -6.23
CA TRP A 135 12.64 -3.22 -7.53
C TRP A 135 12.94 -2.03 -8.44
N VAL A 136 11.97 -1.12 -8.61
CA VAL A 136 12.12 0.07 -9.48
C VAL A 136 13.07 1.14 -8.92
N GLY A 137 13.64 0.92 -7.73
CA GLY A 137 14.66 1.78 -7.14
C GLY A 137 14.13 2.94 -6.26
N HIS A 138 12.85 2.94 -5.91
CA HIS A 138 12.22 4.11 -5.28
C HIS A 138 12.24 4.14 -3.75
N HIS A 139 12.28 2.96 -3.11
CA HIS A 139 12.09 2.81 -1.67
C HIS A 139 13.01 1.73 -1.11
N PHE A 140 13.41 1.90 0.15
CA PHE A 140 14.11 0.86 0.89
C PHE A 140 13.13 -0.20 1.44
N PRO A 141 13.57 -1.44 1.70
CA PRO A 141 12.75 -2.45 2.36
C PRO A 141 12.10 -1.98 3.67
N SER A 142 12.83 -1.24 4.52
CA SER A 142 12.27 -0.68 5.75
C SER A 142 11.11 0.29 5.49
N ASP A 143 11.14 1.01 4.36
CA ASP A 143 10.05 1.91 3.99
C ASP A 143 8.76 1.16 3.71
N ILE A 144 8.88 0.01 3.05
CA ILE A 144 7.76 -0.84 2.68
C ILE A 144 7.18 -1.54 3.91
N ILE A 145 8.04 -2.11 4.77
CA ILE A 145 7.61 -2.81 5.98
C ILE A 145 6.91 -1.84 6.94
N GLY A 146 7.53 -0.69 7.23
CA GLY A 146 6.93 0.31 8.12
C GLY A 146 5.59 0.83 7.58
N SER A 147 5.47 1.00 6.26
CA SER A 147 4.22 1.39 5.62
C SER A 147 3.13 0.32 5.72
N ALA A 148 3.49 -0.95 5.49
CA ALA A 148 2.55 -2.06 5.57
C ALA A 148 2.00 -2.21 6.99
N ILE A 149 2.88 -2.17 8.01
CA ILE A 149 2.49 -2.24 9.42
C ILE A 149 1.55 -1.07 9.77
N MET A 150 1.95 0.16 9.45
CA MET A 150 1.16 1.36 9.76
C MET A 150 -0.23 1.34 9.15
N ALA A 151 -0.34 1.01 7.86
CA ALA A 151 -1.63 0.92 7.18
C ALA A 151 -2.50 -0.21 7.74
N THR A 152 -1.89 -1.38 8.01
CA THR A 152 -2.61 -2.53 8.59
C THR A 152 -3.17 -2.19 9.96
N MET A 153 -2.36 -1.59 10.85
CA MET A 153 -2.82 -1.18 12.19
C MET A 153 -3.91 -0.11 12.10
N THR A 154 -3.76 0.87 11.22
CA THR A 154 -4.77 1.92 11.01
C THR A 154 -6.10 1.30 10.57
N SER A 155 -6.08 0.39 9.59
CA SER A 155 -7.27 -0.31 9.12
C SER A 155 -7.90 -1.21 10.16
N MET A 156 -7.11 -1.86 11.02
CA MET A 156 -7.64 -2.64 12.14
C MET A 156 -8.36 -1.76 13.16
N VAL A 157 -7.83 -0.59 13.48
CA VAL A 157 -8.48 0.37 14.40
C VAL A 157 -9.78 0.88 13.81
N VAL A 158 -9.76 1.35 12.55
CA VAL A 158 -10.96 1.82 11.84
C VAL A 158 -12.00 0.72 11.73
N GLY A 159 -11.58 -0.50 11.38
CA GLY A 159 -12.45 -1.67 11.27
C GLY A 159 -13.15 -2.02 12.58
N LYS A 160 -12.44 -1.99 13.71
CA LYS A 160 -13.04 -2.23 15.03
C LYS A 160 -14.08 -1.18 15.39
N THR A 161 -13.75 0.11 15.22
CA THR A 161 -14.70 1.20 15.50
C THR A 161 -15.96 1.08 14.65
N ALA A 162 -15.83 0.68 13.38
CA ALA A 162 -16.99 0.48 12.50
C ALA A 162 -17.82 -0.75 12.86
N GLY A 163 -17.17 -1.85 13.28
CA GLY A 163 -17.83 -3.07 13.76
C GLY A 163 -18.74 -2.81 14.95
N GLU A 164 -18.26 -2.02 15.92
CA GLU A 164 -19.03 -1.59 17.09
C GLU A 164 -20.30 -0.79 16.76
N PHE A 165 -20.33 -0.08 15.61
CA PHE A 165 -21.53 0.63 15.14
C PHE A 165 -22.52 -0.29 14.42
N THR A 166 -22.05 -1.37 13.77
CA THR A 166 -22.93 -2.33 13.08
C THR A 166 -23.68 -3.25 14.04
N ASP A 167 -23.04 -3.72 15.11
CA ASP A 167 -23.67 -4.62 16.08
C ASP A 167 -24.71 -3.92 16.97
N LYS A 168 -24.59 -2.60 17.16
CA LYS A 168 -25.58 -1.80 17.89
C LYS A 168 -26.82 -1.44 17.07
N GLY A 169 -26.74 -1.52 15.73
CA GLY A 169 -27.84 -1.16 14.82
C GLY A 169 -28.82 -2.28 14.51
N THR A 170 -28.50 -3.52 14.90
CA THR A 170 -29.34 -4.72 14.70
C THR A 170 -30.17 -5.10 15.93
N GLN A 171 -30.12 -4.30 17.00
CA GLN A 171 -30.90 -4.52 18.23
C GLN A 171 -32.14 -3.62 18.37
N HIS A 172 -32.63 -3.02 17.28
CA HIS A 172 -33.88 -2.26 17.26
C HIS A 172 -34.82 -2.75 16.17
#